data_AF-A0A6B1F785-F1
#
_entry.id   AF-A0A6B1F785-F1
#
_cell.length_a   1.000
_cell.length_b   1.000
_cell.length_c   1.000
_cell.angle_alpha   90.00
_cell.angle_beta   90.00
_cell.angle_gamma   90.00
#
_symmetry.space_group_name_H-M   'P 1'
#
loop_
_entity.id
_entity.type
_entity.pdbx_description
1 polymer ?
#
loop_
_entity_poly.entity_id
_entity_poly.type
_entity_poly.pdbx_seq_one_letter_code
_entity_poly.pdbx_strand_id
1 'polypeptide(L)'
;MVEKEMEVVMEDFKDKLRARGVNPDFRLSDKLLEQLEPVKLEEARRRLQRNLALETVARAEQLTVAETELEDQIQALRKRLKARRASKLDPTKLRIFVKTGLLREKALAWLEEHNSFKVRTAMAENGEEAQSSPALTSEPTESIHEQI
;
A
#
# COMPACT_ATOMS: atom_id res chain seq x y z
N MET A 1 -19.14 -1.61 -0.50
CA MET A 1 -17.85 -0.86 -0.57
C MET A 1 -16.75 -1.72 -1.19
N VAL A 2 -16.52 -2.94 -0.69
CA VAL A 2 -15.55 -3.89 -1.28
C VAL A 2 -15.86 -4.19 -2.75
N GLU A 3 -17.13 -4.39 -3.13
CA GLU A 3 -17.53 -4.61 -4.52
C GLU A 3 -17.14 -3.45 -5.46
N LYS A 4 -17.32 -2.21 -5.02
CA LYS A 4 -16.90 -1.03 -5.80
C LYS A 4 -15.38 -1.01 -5.97
N GLU A 5 -14.63 -1.38 -4.93
CA GLU A 5 -13.18 -1.46 -5.01
C GLU A 5 -12.73 -2.63 -5.91
N MET A 6 -13.47 -3.73 -5.91
CA MET A 6 -13.28 -4.87 -6.80
C MET A 6 -13.42 -4.45 -8.27
N GLU A 7 -14.47 -3.70 -8.60
CA GLU A 7 -14.65 -3.14 -9.95
C GLU A 7 -13.45 -2.30 -10.37
N VAL A 8 -12.95 -1.42 -9.49
CA VAL A 8 -11.76 -0.59 -9.76
C VAL A 8 -10.52 -1.46 -9.98
N VAL A 9 -10.27 -2.45 -9.11
CA VAL A 9 -9.12 -3.36 -9.23
C VAL A 9 -9.20 -4.20 -10.52
N MET A 10 -10.40 -4.55 -10.97
CA MET A 10 -10.65 -5.25 -12.23
C MET A 10 -10.42 -4.34 -13.44
N GLU A 11 -10.91 -3.09 -13.42
CA GLU A 11 -10.63 -2.13 -14.48
C GLU A 11 -9.13 -1.82 -14.61
N ASP A 12 -8.43 -1.62 -13.49
CA ASP A 12 -6.98 -1.42 -13.46
C ASP A 12 -6.24 -2.64 -14.06
N PHE A 13 -6.76 -3.85 -13.85
CA PHE A 13 -6.21 -5.05 -14.45
C PHE A 13 -6.44 -5.10 -15.97
N LYS A 14 -7.64 -4.77 -16.43
CA LYS A 14 -7.94 -4.68 -17.87
C LYS A 14 -7.05 -3.63 -18.54
N ASP A 15 -6.81 -2.49 -17.90
CA ASP A 15 -5.90 -1.46 -18.40
C ASP A 15 -4.46 -1.96 -18.54
N LYS A 16 -3.96 -2.72 -17.56
CA LYS A 16 -2.64 -3.36 -17.67
C LYS A 16 -2.56 -4.36 -18.82
N LEU A 17 -3.63 -5.12 -19.07
CA LEU A 17 -3.70 -6.01 -20.23
C LEU A 17 -3.70 -5.25 -21.55
N ARG A 18 -4.52 -4.19 -21.66
CA ARG A 18 -4.57 -3.30 -22.82
C ARG A 18 -3.19 -2.71 -23.13
N ALA A 19 -2.48 -2.24 -22.09
CA ALA A 19 -1.13 -1.69 -22.23
C ALA A 19 -0.11 -2.73 -22.73
N ARG A 20 -0.32 -4.02 -22.46
CA ARG A 20 0.47 -5.14 -22.98
C ARG A 20 0.06 -5.58 -24.39
N GLY A 21 -0.88 -4.89 -25.03
CA GLY A 21 -1.41 -5.25 -26.35
C GLY A 21 -2.35 -6.47 -26.33
N VAL A 22 -2.87 -6.82 -25.15
CA VAL A 22 -3.80 -7.94 -24.96
C VAL A 22 -5.22 -7.42 -24.92
N ASN A 23 -6.11 -8.00 -25.74
CA ASN A 23 -7.54 -7.70 -25.63
C ASN A 23 -8.10 -8.33 -24.33
N PRO A 24 -8.56 -7.52 -23.35
CA PRO A 24 -9.00 -8.01 -22.05
C PRO A 24 -10.25 -8.91 -22.14
N ASP A 25 -11.14 -8.63 -23.08
CA ASP A 25 -12.45 -9.31 -23.17
C ASP A 25 -12.34 -10.74 -23.69
N PHE A 26 -11.31 -11.03 -24.49
CA PHE A 26 -11.11 -12.34 -25.11
C PHE A 26 -10.31 -13.32 -24.22
N ARG A 27 -9.50 -12.81 -23.28
CA ARG A 27 -8.60 -13.65 -22.47
C ARG A 27 -9.13 -13.99 -21.09
N LEU A 28 -10.15 -13.30 -20.62
CA LEU A 28 -10.86 -13.63 -19.39
C LEU A 28 -11.93 -14.68 -19.69
N SER A 29 -11.53 -15.92 -19.99
CA SER A 29 -12.48 -17.04 -19.98
C SER A 29 -13.10 -17.20 -18.59
N ASP A 30 -14.34 -17.67 -18.47
CA ASP A 30 -15.05 -17.81 -17.18
C ASP A 30 -14.22 -18.53 -16.10
N LYS A 31 -13.49 -19.59 -16.49
CA LYS A 31 -12.58 -20.32 -15.59
C LYS A 31 -11.43 -19.48 -15.04
N LEU A 32 -10.90 -18.55 -15.83
CA LEU A 32 -9.83 -17.65 -15.40
C LEU A 32 -10.38 -16.54 -14.50
N LEU A 33 -11.61 -16.09 -14.75
CA LEU A 33 -12.32 -15.16 -13.88
C LEU A 33 -12.55 -15.77 -12.49
N GLU A 34 -13.01 -17.02 -12.41
CA GLU A 34 -13.18 -17.75 -11.13
C GLU A 34 -11.88 -17.86 -10.34
N GLN A 35 -10.75 -18.11 -11.00
CA GLN A 35 -9.44 -18.18 -10.35
C GLN A 35 -8.90 -16.81 -9.92
N LEU A 36 -9.28 -15.75 -10.62
CA LEU A 36 -8.78 -14.40 -10.38
C LEU A 36 -9.60 -13.67 -9.31
N GLU A 37 -10.89 -13.97 -9.19
CA GLU A 37 -11.84 -13.39 -8.24
C GLU A 37 -11.34 -13.36 -6.79
N PRO A 38 -10.83 -14.46 -6.19
CA PRO A 38 -10.35 -14.42 -4.80
C PRO A 38 -9.14 -13.50 -4.61
N VAL A 39 -8.21 -13.49 -5.57
CA VAL A 39 -7.02 -12.62 -5.53
C VAL A 39 -7.42 -11.16 -5.64
N LYS A 40 -8.40 -10.85 -6.49
CA LYS A 40 -8.91 -9.49 -6.67
C LYS A 40 -9.69 -9.02 -5.45
N LEU A 41 -10.43 -9.92 -4.81
CA LEU A 41 -11.14 -9.64 -3.56
C LEU A 41 -10.17 -9.23 -2.46
N GLU A 42 -9.06 -9.97 -2.33
CA GLU A 42 -8.04 -9.67 -1.34
C GLU A 42 -7.40 -8.30 -1.60
N GLU A 43 -7.03 -8.01 -2.85
CA GLU A 43 -6.46 -6.70 -3.22
C GLU A 43 -7.45 -5.56 -2.99
N ALA A 44 -8.72 -5.74 -3.34
CA ALA A 44 -9.78 -4.77 -3.09
C ALA A 44 -9.94 -4.49 -1.59
N ARG A 45 -9.88 -5.53 -0.74
CA ARG A 45 -9.92 -5.37 0.72
C ARG A 45 -8.71 -4.61 1.24
N ARG A 46 -7.50 -4.96 0.80
CA ARG A 46 -6.24 -4.27 1.20
C ARG A 46 -6.29 -2.79 0.80
N ARG A 47 -6.74 -2.50 -0.42
CA ARG A 47 -6.86 -1.13 -0.94
C ARG A 47 -7.90 -0.33 -0.16
N LEU A 48 -9.07 -0.91 0.12
CA LEU A 48 -10.10 -0.29 0.95
C LEU A 48 -9.57 0.00 2.36
N GLN A 49 -8.91 -0.97 2.99
CA GLN A 49 -8.33 -0.79 4.33
C GLN A 49 -7.31 0.35 4.36
N ARG A 50 -6.40 0.41 3.38
CA ARG A 50 -5.42 1.50 3.26
C ARG A 50 -6.10 2.86 3.08
N ASN A 51 -7.12 2.94 2.22
CA ASN A 51 -7.85 4.17 1.99
C ASN A 51 -8.53 4.67 3.26
N LEU A 52 -9.21 3.76 3.98
CA LEU A 52 -9.86 4.09 5.26
C LEU A 52 -8.84 4.52 6.32
N ALA A 53 -7.69 3.85 6.41
CA ALA A 53 -6.62 4.25 7.32
C ALA A 53 -6.13 5.68 7.04
N LEU A 54 -5.87 6.01 5.78
CA LEU A 54 -5.44 7.36 5.40
C LEU A 54 -6.53 8.41 5.63
N GLU A 55 -7.80 8.07 5.41
CA GLU A 55 -8.93 8.95 5.76
C GLU A 55 -9.03 9.19 7.27
N THR A 56 -8.77 8.16 8.09
CA THR A 56 -8.75 8.32 9.55
C THR A 56 -7.60 9.21 10.01
N VAL A 57 -6.42 9.08 9.42
CA VAL A 57 -5.27 9.96 9.69
C VAL A 57 -5.60 11.39 9.29
N ALA A 58 -6.11 11.60 8.07
CA ALA A 58 -6.49 12.94 7.61
C ALA A 58 -7.52 13.61 8.53
N ARG A 59 -8.46 12.83 9.10
CA ARG A 59 -9.44 13.34 10.05
C ARG A 59 -8.83 13.64 11.42
N ALA A 60 -8.02 12.74 11.96
CA ALA A 60 -7.38 12.89 13.27
C ALA A 60 -6.47 14.12 13.31
N GLU A 61 -5.67 14.30 12.25
CA GLU A 61 -4.73 15.40 12.10
C GLU A 61 -5.36 16.65 11.45
N GLN A 62 -6.67 16.62 11.20
CA GLN A 62 -7.46 17.72 10.64
C GLN A 62 -6.86 18.30 9.35
N LEU A 63 -6.35 17.42 8.48
CA LEU A 63 -5.75 17.80 7.21
C LEU A 63 -6.80 18.44 6.30
N THR A 64 -6.43 19.54 5.67
CA THR A 64 -7.30 20.30 4.77
C THR A 64 -6.66 20.50 3.40
N VAL A 65 -7.51 20.69 2.39
CA VAL A 65 -7.11 21.00 1.02
C VAL A 65 -7.58 22.41 0.73
N ALA A 66 -6.66 23.27 0.30
CA ALA A 66 -6.98 24.64 -0.05
C ALA A 66 -7.81 24.65 -1.35
N GLU A 67 -8.71 25.63 -1.48
CA GLU A 67 -9.54 25.77 -2.68
C GLU A 67 -8.70 26.01 -3.93
N THR A 68 -7.64 26.81 -3.81
CA THR A 68 -6.70 27.10 -4.91
C THR A 68 -6.00 25.82 -5.39
N GLU A 69 -5.46 25.03 -4.46
CA GLU A 69 -4.81 23.73 -4.73
C GLU A 69 -5.77 22.75 -5.43
N LEU A 70 -7.02 22.71 -4.97
CA LEU A 70 -8.06 21.87 -5.56
C LEU A 70 -8.36 22.27 -7.01
N GLU A 71 -8.57 23.56 -7.26
CA GLU A 71 -8.86 24.07 -8.61
C GLU A 71 -7.68 23.89 -9.56
N ASP A 72 -6.45 24.12 -9.10
CA ASP A 72 -5.23 23.89 -9.88
C ASP A 72 -5.12 22.43 -10.31
N GLN A 73 -5.38 21.49 -9.39
CA GLN A 73 -5.32 20.06 -9.68
C GLN A 73 -6.46 19.61 -10.60
N ILE A 74 -7.66 20.17 -10.47
CA ILE A 74 -8.78 19.92 -11.39
C ILE A 74 -8.42 20.42 -12.80
N GLN A 75 -7.86 21.61 -12.93
CA GLN A 75 -7.42 22.14 -14.23
C GLN A 75 -6.31 21.30 -14.84
N ALA A 76 -5.31 20.89 -14.05
CA ALA A 76 -4.23 20.02 -14.49
C ALA A 76 -4.77 18.68 -15.00
N LEU A 77 -5.71 18.06 -14.29
CA LEU A 77 -6.32 16.81 -14.72
C LEU A 77 -7.13 16.99 -16.01
N ARG A 78 -7.91 18.07 -16.12
CA ARG A 78 -8.66 18.39 -17.35
C ARG A 78 -7.75 18.58 -18.56
N LYS A 79 -6.58 19.21 -18.39
CA LYS A 79 -5.57 19.36 -19.47
C LYS A 79 -4.97 18.02 -19.90
N ARG A 80 -4.74 17.10 -18.95
CA ARG A 80 -4.24 15.74 -19.24
C ARG A 80 -5.28 14.86 -19.93
N LEU A 81 -6.56 15.07 -19.65
CA LEU A 81 -7.66 14.40 -20.33
C LEU A 81 -7.85 15.02 -21.72
N LYS A 82 -7.91 14.20 -22.77
CA LYS A 82 -8.27 14.68 -24.12
C LYS A 82 -9.59 15.45 -24.04
N ALA A 83 -9.68 16.64 -24.65
CA ALA A 83 -10.81 17.58 -24.51
C ALA A 83 -12.21 16.93 -24.63
N ARG A 84 -12.38 15.93 -25.50
CA ARG A 84 -13.63 15.19 -25.70
C ARG A 84 -14.09 14.34 -24.50
N ARG A 85 -13.18 13.96 -23.61
CA ARG A 85 -13.50 13.24 -22.36
C ARG A 85 -13.78 14.22 -21.23
N ALA A 86 -13.03 15.32 -21.15
CA ALA A 86 -13.17 16.33 -20.10
C ALA A 86 -14.59 16.94 -20.05
N SER A 87 -15.24 17.15 -21.20
CA SER A 87 -16.60 17.69 -21.27
C SER A 87 -17.71 16.73 -20.83
N LYS A 88 -17.41 15.43 -20.67
CA LYS A 88 -18.37 14.41 -20.22
C LYS A 88 -18.28 14.12 -18.72
N LEU A 89 -17.32 14.72 -18.01
CA LEU A 89 -17.16 14.50 -16.57
C LEU A 89 -18.16 15.34 -15.79
N ASP A 90 -18.84 14.69 -14.85
CA ASP A 90 -19.62 15.36 -13.82
C ASP A 90 -18.67 16.22 -12.95
N PRO A 91 -18.87 17.55 -12.89
CA PRO A 91 -17.97 18.46 -12.20
C PRO A 91 -17.93 18.20 -10.69
N THR A 92 -19.06 17.81 -10.08
CA THR A 92 -19.17 17.54 -8.65
C THR A 92 -18.39 16.28 -8.29
N LYS A 93 -18.57 15.20 -9.07
CA LYS A 93 -17.83 13.94 -8.86
C LYS A 93 -16.33 14.12 -9.07
N LEU A 94 -15.95 14.89 -10.08
CA LEU A 94 -14.54 15.21 -10.34
C LEU A 94 -13.92 15.96 -9.16
N ARG A 95 -14.61 16.97 -8.64
CA ARG A 95 -14.12 17.75 -7.50
C ARG A 95 -13.96 16.91 -6.23
N ILE A 96 -14.94 16.05 -5.93
CA ILE A 96 -14.85 15.10 -4.80
C ILE A 96 -13.65 14.17 -5.00
N PHE A 97 -13.49 13.59 -6.19
CA PHE A 97 -12.38 12.69 -6.50
C PHE A 97 -11.01 13.35 -6.30
N VAL A 98 -10.83 14.56 -6.83
CA VAL A 98 -9.57 15.29 -6.67
C VAL A 98 -9.32 15.65 -5.20
N LYS A 99 -10.33 16.14 -4.48
CA LYS A 99 -10.21 16.46 -3.06
C LYS A 99 -9.82 15.24 -2.22
N THR A 100 -10.46 14.10 -2.44
CA THR A 100 -10.13 12.85 -1.74
C THR A 100 -8.71 12.38 -2.07
N GLY A 101 -8.25 12.55 -3.32
CA GLY A 101 -6.87 12.27 -3.72
C GLY A 101 -5.87 13.14 -2.97
N LEU A 102 -6.07 14.46 -2.98
CA LEU A 102 -5.19 15.42 -2.31
C LEU A 102 -5.12 15.19 -0.79
N LEU A 103 -6.25 14.90 -0.13
CA LEU A 103 -6.25 14.55 1.29
C LEU A 103 -5.43 13.29 1.58
N ARG A 104 -5.50 12.29 0.70
CA ARG A 104 -4.73 11.05 0.83
C ARG A 104 -3.24 11.31 0.69
N GLU A 105 -2.84 12.13 -0.29
CA GLU A 105 -1.44 12.52 -0.50
C GLU A 105 -0.90 13.28 0.72
N LYS A 106 -1.67 14.22 1.26
CA LYS A 106 -1.30 14.93 2.50
C LYS A 106 -1.19 14.01 3.71
N ALA A 107 -2.10 13.04 3.85
CA ALA A 107 -2.02 12.06 4.94
C ALA A 107 -0.76 11.19 4.84
N LEU A 108 -0.38 10.79 3.62
CA LEU A 108 0.86 10.06 3.40
C LEU A 108 2.09 10.92 3.72
N ALA A 109 2.15 12.16 3.23
CA ALA A 109 3.25 13.08 3.52
C ALA A 109 3.39 13.34 5.02
N TRP A 110 2.28 13.55 5.71
CA TRP A 110 2.29 13.72 7.17
C TRP A 110 2.85 12.48 7.88
N LEU A 111 2.41 11.27 7.48
CA LEU A 111 2.93 10.02 8.03
C LEU A 111 4.43 9.87 7.78
N GLU A 112 4.94 10.26 6.61
CA GLU A 112 6.36 10.23 6.29
C GLU A 112 7.17 11.17 7.18
N GLU A 113 6.69 12.41 7.40
CA GLU A 113 7.33 13.41 8.25
C GLU A 113 7.36 13.02 9.73
N HIS A 114 6.36 12.28 10.21
CA HIS A 114 6.19 11.92 11.62
C HIS A 114 6.59 10.47 11.93
N ASN A 115 7.22 9.77 10.97
CA ASN A 115 7.72 8.41 11.17
C ASN A 115 9.15 8.41 11.70
N SER A 116 9.46 7.50 12.62
CA SER A 116 10.82 7.17 13.00
C SER A 116 11.40 6.11 12.06
N PHE A 117 12.37 6.46 11.22
CA PHE A 117 13.09 5.49 10.40
C PHE A 117 14.27 4.88 11.19
N LYS A 118 14.39 3.55 11.16
CA LYS A 118 15.60 2.85 11.59
C LYS A 118 16.39 2.47 10.34
N VAL A 119 17.52 3.14 10.10
CA VAL A 119 18.43 2.77 9.01
C VAL A 119 19.08 1.44 9.38
N ARG A 120 18.74 0.38 8.64
CA ARG A 120 19.50 -0.86 8.66
C ARG A 120 20.58 -0.75 7.61
N THR A 121 21.83 -0.57 8.03
CA THR A 121 22.97 -0.68 7.13
C THR A 121 23.04 -2.13 6.66
N ALA A 122 22.68 -2.38 5.40
CA ALA A 122 22.80 -3.67 4.74
C ALA A 122 24.27 -3.97 4.40
N MET A 123 25.12 -4.00 5.43
CA MET A 123 26.53 -4.38 5.34
C MET A 123 27.12 -4.63 6.75
N ALA A 124 26.50 -5.54 7.51
CA ALA A 124 27.10 -6.11 8.73
C ALA A 124 26.49 -7.48 9.08
N GLU A 125 26.06 -8.26 8.10
CA GLU A 125 25.74 -9.67 8.29
C GLU A 125 26.63 -10.50 7.35
N ASN A 126 27.95 -10.34 7.54
CA ASN A 126 28.89 -11.39 7.16
C ASN A 126 30.08 -11.29 8.13
N GLY A 127 30.02 -12.07 9.21
CA GLY A 127 31.11 -12.23 10.16
C GLY A 127 30.76 -11.77 11.58
N GLU A 128 30.22 -12.69 12.37
CA GLU A 128 30.76 -13.08 13.69
C GLU A 128 29.80 -14.06 14.34
N GLU A 129 29.88 -15.34 13.93
CA GLU A 129 29.65 -16.43 14.87
C GLU A 129 30.79 -16.42 15.88
N ALA A 130 30.73 -15.48 16.83
CA ALA A 130 31.58 -15.50 18.01
C ALA A 130 31.03 -16.56 18.96
N GLN A 131 31.63 -17.74 18.88
CA GLN A 131 31.55 -18.81 19.86
C GLN A 131 31.69 -18.23 21.28
N SER A 132 30.65 -18.31 22.09
CA SER A 132 30.77 -18.18 23.54
C SER A 132 30.54 -19.55 24.15
N SER A 133 31.64 -20.28 24.37
CA SER A 133 31.68 -21.38 25.34
C SER A 133 31.30 -20.84 26.72
N PRO A 134 30.50 -21.55 27.54
CA PRO A 134 30.27 -21.14 28.91
C PRO A 134 31.48 -21.56 29.75
N ALA A 135 32.20 -20.57 30.28
CA ALA A 135 33.16 -20.77 31.37
C ALA A 135 32.37 -21.06 32.66
N LEU A 136 32.24 -22.35 32.99
CA LEU A 136 31.80 -22.83 34.30
C LEU A 136 33.00 -22.80 35.25
N THR A 137 32.98 -21.90 36.24
CA THR A 137 33.73 -22.09 37.49
C THR A 137 32.96 -21.50 38.65
N SER A 138 32.36 -22.38 39.45
CA SER A 138 32.43 -22.35 40.92
C SER A 138 31.85 -23.67 41.46
N GLU A 139 32.71 -24.67 41.61
CA GLU A 139 32.62 -25.73 42.63
C GLU A 139 32.66 -25.10 44.05
N PRO A 140 32.45 -25.81 45.20
CA PRO A 140 32.49 -27.26 45.42
C PRO A 140 31.47 -27.84 46.43
N THR A 141 31.23 -29.15 46.38
CA THR A 141 31.12 -30.06 47.55
C THR A 141 31.09 -31.49 47.00
N GLU A 142 32.23 -32.19 46.95
CA GLU A 142 32.84 -33.01 48.01
C GLU A 142 32.17 -34.39 48.17
N SER A 143 33.03 -35.41 48.27
CA SER A 143 32.77 -36.83 48.60
C SER A 143 32.31 -37.77 47.47
N ILE A 144 32.86 -38.96 47.20
CA ILE A 144 34.13 -39.69 47.42
C ILE A 144 33.86 -41.11 46.83
N HIS A 145 34.84 -41.71 46.11
CA HIS A 145 35.03 -43.16 45.76
C HIS A 145 33.86 -43.95 45.11
N GLU A 146 33.98 -44.99 44.28
CA GLU A 146 34.95 -46.07 44.02
C GLU A 146 34.48 -46.68 42.65
N GLN A 147 35.29 -46.79 41.61
CA GLN A 147 36.19 -47.92 41.27
C GLN A 147 35.48 -49.14 40.62
N ILE A 148 36.07 -49.54 39.48
CA ILE A 148 35.97 -50.80 38.69
C ILE A 148 34.84 -50.90 37.66
#